data_AF-A0A2H9LA87-F1
#
_entry.id   AF-A0A2H9LA87-F1
#
_cell.length_a   1.000
_cell.length_b   1.000
_cell.length_c   1.000
_cell.angle_alpha   90.00
_cell.angle_beta   90.00
_cell.angle_gamma   90.00
#
_symmetry.space_group_name_H-M   'P 1'
#
loop_
_entity.id
_entity.type
_entity.pdbx_description
1 polymer ?
#
loop_
_entity_poly.entity_id
_entity_poly.type
_entity_poly.pdbx_seq_one_letter_code
_entity_poly.pdbx_strand_id
1 'polypeptide(L)'
;MLKVLSRFKFPRLKGLVSRAIGKFQQKPIDQLEVLTAQLRNPLRSKRREAVLKLADLGKRERSSQVFYVLIEAALNENYFVRRAALLSIADISPRLNTELRREAKQIISRALCSSDKRVEKTARVARYYLENPSAARKAAVLAQEFP
;
A
#
# COMPACT_ATOMS: atom_id res chain seq x y z
N MET A 1 -31.11 -7.98 -4.37
CA MET A 1 -30.25 -6.94 -3.75
C MET A 1 -30.15 -5.62 -4.55
N LEU A 2 -31.10 -5.30 -5.46
CA LEU A 2 -31.09 -4.07 -6.30
C LEU A 2 -32.05 -2.95 -5.85
N LYS A 3 -32.86 -3.15 -4.80
CA LYS A 3 -33.97 -2.24 -4.42
C LYS A 3 -33.55 -0.92 -3.74
N VAL A 4 -32.29 -0.76 -3.31
CA VAL A 4 -31.84 0.47 -2.62
C VAL A 4 -31.40 1.55 -3.62
N LEU A 5 -30.84 1.15 -4.76
CA LEU A 5 -30.31 2.08 -5.76
C LEU A 5 -31.42 2.78 -6.55
N SER A 6 -32.61 2.19 -6.67
CA SER A 6 -33.74 2.80 -7.41
C SER A 6 -34.31 4.05 -6.74
N ARG A 7 -33.97 4.34 -5.47
CA ARG A 7 -34.46 5.53 -4.72
C ARG A 7 -33.66 6.82 -4.96
N PHE A 8 -32.48 6.75 -5.60
CA PHE A 8 -31.68 7.95 -5.87
C PHE A 8 -32.11 8.62 -7.19
N LYS A 9 -32.67 9.84 -7.10
CA LYS A 9 -33.13 10.69 -8.22
C LYS A 9 -32.00 11.26 -9.09
N PHE A 10 -30.73 11.04 -8.73
CA PHE A 10 -29.58 11.64 -9.41
C PHE A 10 -28.67 10.58 -10.05
N PRO A 11 -28.56 10.51 -11.40
CA PRO A 11 -27.76 9.51 -12.11
C PRO A 11 -26.28 9.51 -11.72
N ARG A 12 -25.71 10.69 -11.42
CA ARG A 12 -24.30 10.84 -11.02
C ARG A 12 -24.01 10.20 -9.66
N LEU A 13 -24.97 10.22 -8.72
CA LEU A 13 -24.84 9.58 -7.41
C LEU A 13 -24.97 8.06 -7.50
N LYS A 14 -25.81 7.52 -8.39
CA LYS A 14 -25.89 6.06 -8.65
C LYS A 14 -24.55 5.47 -9.07
N GLY A 15 -23.84 6.13 -10.01
CA GLY A 15 -22.53 5.64 -10.48
C GLY A 15 -21.42 5.70 -9.43
N LEU A 16 -21.51 6.63 -8.47
CA LEU A 16 -20.59 6.72 -7.33
C LEU A 16 -20.93 5.68 -6.25
N VAL A 17 -22.21 5.51 -5.93
CA VAL A 17 -22.68 4.54 -4.93
C VAL A 17 -22.48 3.11 -5.42
N SER A 18 -22.74 2.79 -6.69
CA SER A 18 -22.43 1.46 -7.25
C SER A 18 -20.93 1.17 -7.26
N ARG A 19 -20.08 2.17 -7.52
CA ARG A 19 -18.61 2.02 -7.40
C ARG A 19 -18.17 1.86 -5.95
N ALA A 20 -18.80 2.57 -5.01
CA ALA A 20 -18.51 2.44 -3.59
C ALA A 20 -18.94 1.07 -3.05
N ILE A 21 -20.13 0.60 -3.43
CA ILE A 21 -20.66 -0.73 -3.07
C ILE A 21 -19.82 -1.84 -3.72
N GLY A 22 -19.45 -1.69 -5.01
CA GLY A 22 -18.57 -2.64 -5.69
C GLY A 22 -17.19 -2.76 -5.04
N LYS A 23 -16.63 -1.63 -4.57
CA LYS A 23 -15.39 -1.63 -3.75
C LYS A 23 -15.56 -2.27 -2.37
N PHE A 24 -16.77 -2.22 -1.82
CA PHE A 24 -17.11 -2.84 -0.53
C PHE A 24 -17.38 -4.34 -0.64
N GLN A 25 -17.77 -4.84 -1.83
CA GLN A 25 -18.14 -6.24 -2.06
C GLN A 25 -17.05 -7.07 -2.74
N GLN A 26 -15.98 -6.47 -3.27
CA GLN A 26 -14.83 -7.23 -3.76
C GLN A 26 -14.18 -7.98 -2.62
N LYS A 27 -14.03 -9.30 -2.78
CA LYS A 27 -13.29 -10.12 -1.82
C LYS A 27 -11.86 -9.59 -1.73
N PRO A 28 -11.20 -9.71 -0.57
CA PRO A 28 -9.85 -9.18 -0.40
C PRO A 28 -8.83 -9.69 -1.42
N ILE A 29 -9.02 -10.94 -1.87
CA ILE A 29 -8.22 -11.58 -2.91
C ILE A 29 -8.41 -10.88 -4.27
N ASP A 30 -9.65 -10.60 -4.67
CA ASP A 30 -9.96 -9.89 -5.92
C ASP A 30 -9.38 -8.46 -5.91
N GLN A 31 -9.35 -7.81 -4.74
CA GLN A 31 -8.72 -6.50 -4.58
C GLN A 31 -7.20 -6.58 -4.73
N LEU A 32 -6.58 -7.61 -4.15
CA LEU A 32 -5.14 -7.81 -4.21
C LEU A 32 -4.65 -7.97 -5.66
N GLU A 33 -5.31 -8.84 -6.45
CA GLU A 33 -4.93 -9.08 -7.85
C GLU A 33 -5.03 -7.80 -8.70
N VAL A 34 -6.13 -7.05 -8.55
CA VAL A 34 -6.32 -5.79 -9.27
C VAL A 34 -5.25 -4.76 -8.90
N LEU A 35 -4.91 -4.65 -7.60
CA LEU A 35 -3.89 -3.72 -7.13
C LEU A 35 -2.49 -4.12 -7.60
N THR A 36 -2.17 -5.41 -7.59
CA THR A 36 -0.90 -5.95 -8.11
C THR A 36 -0.76 -5.63 -9.61
N ALA A 37 -1.81 -5.82 -10.41
CA ALA A 37 -1.81 -5.45 -11.81
C ALA A 37 -1.58 -3.93 -12.01
N GLN A 38 -2.17 -3.10 -11.15
CA GLN A 38 -2.00 -1.64 -11.22
C GLN A 38 -0.58 -1.16 -10.89
N LEU A 39 0.27 -1.95 -10.23
CA LEU A 39 1.69 -1.64 -10.04
C LEU A 39 2.47 -1.58 -11.36
N ARG A 40 1.95 -2.21 -12.43
CA ARG A 40 2.52 -2.19 -13.78
C ARG A 40 1.83 -1.19 -14.71
N ASN A 41 0.85 -0.43 -14.21
CA ASN A 41 0.11 0.54 -15.03
C ASN A 41 1.07 1.62 -15.56
N PRO A 42 0.96 2.08 -16.82
CA PRO A 42 1.84 3.13 -17.37
C PRO A 42 1.72 4.47 -16.64
N LEU A 43 0.54 4.78 -16.08
CA LEU A 43 0.30 6.01 -15.34
C LEU A 43 0.92 5.92 -13.94
N ARG A 44 1.86 6.82 -13.66
CA ARG A 44 2.51 6.95 -12.33
C ARG A 44 1.50 7.12 -11.20
N SER A 45 0.44 7.89 -11.42
CA SER A 45 -0.63 8.12 -10.44
C SER A 45 -1.33 6.81 -10.06
N LYS A 46 -1.58 5.92 -11.03
CA LYS A 46 -2.20 4.61 -10.79
C LYS A 46 -1.29 3.66 -10.02
N ARG A 47 0.01 3.63 -10.33
CA ARG A 47 0.97 2.85 -9.55
C ARG A 47 1.05 3.32 -8.10
N ARG A 48 1.09 4.65 -7.87
CA ARG A 48 1.08 5.23 -6.52
C ARG A 48 -0.21 4.88 -5.76
N GLU A 49 -1.36 5.04 -6.41
CA GLU A 49 -2.67 4.69 -5.84
C GLU A 49 -2.73 3.22 -5.42
N ALA A 50 -2.17 2.32 -6.25
CA ALA A 50 -2.11 0.90 -5.97
C ALA A 50 -1.29 0.58 -4.71
N VAL A 51 -0.09 1.14 -4.56
CA VAL A 51 0.75 0.89 -3.37
C VAL A 51 0.10 1.40 -2.09
N LEU A 52 -0.54 2.57 -2.13
CA LEU A 52 -1.23 3.11 -0.95
C LEU A 52 -2.39 2.21 -0.52
N LYS A 53 -3.17 1.73 -1.47
CA LYS A 53 -4.28 0.79 -1.19
C LYS A 53 -3.77 -0.55 -0.69
N LEU A 54 -2.65 -1.07 -1.22
CA LEU A 54 -2.01 -2.27 -0.71
C LEU A 54 -1.56 -2.07 0.75
N ALA A 55 -1.00 -0.91 1.08
CA ALA A 55 -0.63 -0.58 2.46
C ALA A 55 -1.84 -0.61 3.40
N ASP A 56 -2.95 0.02 2.98
CA ASP A 56 -4.18 0.05 3.77
C ASP A 56 -4.81 -1.33 3.93
N LEU A 57 -4.79 -2.15 2.86
CA LEU A 57 -5.24 -3.53 2.91
C LEU A 57 -4.38 -4.35 3.88
N GLY A 58 -3.05 -4.19 3.83
CA GLY A 58 -2.11 -4.86 4.72
C GLY A 58 -2.29 -4.47 6.19
N LYS A 59 -2.65 -3.22 6.46
CA LYS A 59 -3.00 -2.76 7.83
C LYS A 59 -4.27 -3.40 8.36
N ARG A 60 -5.30 -3.53 7.51
CA ARG A 60 -6.63 -4.04 7.89
C ARG A 60 -6.60 -5.54 8.09
N GLU A 61 -5.98 -6.26 7.16
CA GLU A 61 -6.12 -7.71 7.08
C GLU A 61 -4.94 -8.49 7.66
N ARG A 62 -3.82 -7.84 7.95
CA ARG A 62 -2.58 -8.50 8.42
C ARG A 62 -2.16 -9.66 7.50
N SER A 63 -2.48 -9.55 6.21
CA SER A 63 -2.28 -10.61 5.23
C SER A 63 -0.80 -10.70 4.81
N SER A 64 -0.26 -11.92 4.90
CA SER A 64 1.07 -12.26 4.37
C SER A 64 1.17 -12.05 2.86
N GLN A 65 0.07 -12.26 2.12
CA GLN A 65 0.03 -12.07 0.67
C GLN A 65 0.24 -10.60 0.30
N VAL A 66 -0.40 -9.68 1.04
CA VAL A 66 -0.19 -8.24 0.84
C VAL A 66 1.27 -7.86 1.11
N PHE A 67 1.88 -8.46 2.14
CA PHE A 67 3.28 -8.24 2.43
C PHE A 67 4.18 -8.65 1.26
N TYR A 68 4.01 -9.86 0.69
CA TYR A 68 4.80 -10.29 -0.47
C TYR A 68 4.59 -9.41 -1.72
N VAL A 69 3.37 -8.94 -1.97
CA VAL A 69 3.13 -7.98 -3.07
C VAL A 69 3.87 -6.66 -2.82
N LEU A 70 3.94 -6.19 -1.57
CA LEU A 70 4.73 -5.00 -1.24
C LEU A 70 6.25 -5.26 -1.40
N ILE A 71 6.73 -6.48 -1.17
CA ILE A 71 8.12 -6.86 -1.45
C ILE A 71 8.41 -6.74 -2.95
N GLU A 72 7.56 -7.30 -3.80
CA GLU A 72 7.69 -7.16 -5.25
C GLU A 72 7.65 -5.68 -5.68
N ALA A 73 6.75 -4.89 -5.09
CA ALA A 73 6.67 -3.45 -5.33
C ALA A 73 7.95 -2.71 -4.89
N ALA A 74 8.66 -3.18 -3.86
CA ALA A 74 9.93 -2.62 -3.42
C ALA A 74 11.08 -2.87 -4.41
N LEU A 75 10.92 -3.83 -5.32
CA LEU A 75 11.85 -4.15 -6.41
C LEU A 75 11.46 -3.51 -7.75
N ASN A 76 10.34 -2.78 -7.81
CA ASN A 76 9.83 -2.18 -9.04
C ASN A 76 10.83 -1.19 -9.67
N GLU A 77 10.88 -1.10 -11.00
CA GLU A 77 11.77 -0.16 -11.70
C GLU A 77 11.47 1.31 -11.38
N ASN A 78 10.22 1.62 -11.05
CA ASN A 78 9.82 2.97 -10.70
C ASN A 78 10.17 3.30 -9.25
N TYR A 79 11.05 4.29 -9.06
CA TYR A 79 11.45 4.76 -7.74
C TYR A 79 10.28 5.11 -6.80
N PHE A 80 9.21 5.73 -7.30
CA PHE A 80 8.08 6.12 -6.44
C PHE A 80 7.31 4.91 -5.91
N VAL A 81 7.24 3.85 -6.70
CA VAL A 81 6.64 2.56 -6.29
C VAL A 81 7.52 1.92 -5.23
N ARG A 82 8.84 1.83 -5.47
CA ARG A 82 9.80 1.33 -4.45
C ARG A 82 9.71 2.11 -3.15
N ARG A 83 9.67 3.44 -3.26
CA ARG A 83 9.61 4.32 -2.10
C ARG A 83 8.36 4.05 -1.26
N ALA A 84 7.21 4.06 -1.92
CA ALA A 84 5.95 3.81 -1.24
C ALA A 84 5.92 2.42 -0.63
N ALA A 85 6.42 1.39 -1.33
CA ALA A 85 6.45 0.03 -0.85
C ALA A 85 7.31 -0.14 0.41
N LEU A 86 8.52 0.42 0.43
CA LEU A 86 9.42 0.36 1.60
C LEU A 86 8.80 1.02 2.84
N LEU A 87 8.13 2.17 2.66
CA LEU A 87 7.46 2.84 3.77
C LEU A 87 6.23 2.05 4.25
N SER A 88 5.45 1.49 3.33
CA SER A 88 4.31 0.64 3.65
C SER A 88 4.74 -0.61 4.40
N ILE A 89 5.81 -1.27 3.97
CA ILE A 89 6.42 -2.41 4.67
C ILE A 89 6.74 -2.02 6.11
N ALA A 90 7.42 -0.89 6.33
CA ALA A 90 7.76 -0.44 7.67
C ALA A 90 6.53 -0.16 8.55
N ASP A 91 5.46 0.42 7.98
CA ASP A 91 4.23 0.77 8.69
C ASP A 91 3.37 -0.46 9.05
N ILE A 92 3.32 -1.48 8.19
CA ILE A 92 2.58 -2.72 8.49
C ILE A 92 3.38 -3.68 9.37
N SER A 93 4.71 -3.63 9.35
CA SER A 93 5.61 -4.54 10.06
C SER A 93 5.31 -4.75 11.56
N PRO A 94 4.90 -3.72 12.35
CA PRO A 94 4.52 -3.92 13.74
C PRO A 94 3.28 -4.81 13.94
N ARG A 95 2.50 -5.05 12.88
CA ARG A 95 1.27 -5.87 12.90
C ARG A 95 1.48 -7.25 12.28
N LEU A 96 2.65 -7.51 11.70
CA LEU A 96 3.01 -8.80 11.12
C LEU A 96 3.46 -9.77 12.21
N ASN A 97 3.46 -11.06 11.89
CA ASN A 97 4.06 -12.07 12.75
C ASN A 97 5.59 -11.90 12.80
N THR A 98 6.25 -12.62 13.73
CA THR A 98 7.69 -12.48 13.98
C THR A 98 8.55 -12.78 12.75
N GLU A 99 8.15 -13.74 11.92
CA GLU A 99 8.89 -14.16 10.72
C GLU A 99 8.86 -13.07 9.65
N LEU A 100 7.67 -12.63 9.26
CA LEU A 100 7.49 -11.57 8.26
C LEU A 100 8.10 -10.25 8.74
N ARG A 101 8.09 -9.98 10.05
CA ARG A 101 8.78 -8.80 10.60
C ARG A 101 10.30 -8.89 10.48
N ARG A 102 10.89 -10.09 10.63
CA ARG A 102 12.32 -10.30 10.36
C ARG A 102 12.63 -10.10 8.89
N GLU A 103 11.78 -10.63 8.01
CA GLU A 103 11.93 -10.46 6.57
C GLU A 103 11.83 -8.98 6.16
N ALA A 104 10.87 -8.23 6.73
CA ALA A 104 10.74 -6.80 6.50
C ALA A 104 12.04 -6.04 6.87
N LYS A 105 12.65 -6.40 8.01
CA LYS A 105 13.96 -5.85 8.42
C LYS A 105 15.04 -6.21 7.41
N GLN A 106 15.12 -7.45 6.93
CA GLN A 106 16.12 -7.86 5.94
C GLN A 106 15.97 -7.10 4.63
N ILE A 107 14.74 -6.90 4.15
CA ILE A 107 14.47 -6.16 2.92
C ILE A 107 14.87 -4.70 3.05
N ILE A 108 14.51 -4.05 4.16
CA ILE A 108 14.93 -2.69 4.43
C ILE A 108 16.46 -2.59 4.56
N SER A 109 17.11 -3.56 5.21
CA SER A 109 18.58 -3.64 5.27
C SER A 109 19.24 -3.78 3.91
N ARG A 110 18.69 -4.60 3.00
CA ARG A 110 19.18 -4.69 1.62
C ARG A 110 19.01 -3.37 0.88
N ALA A 111 17.88 -2.69 1.07
CA ALA A 111 17.61 -1.39 0.46
C ALA A 111 18.55 -0.27 0.98
N LEU A 112 19.08 -0.39 2.20
CA LEU A 112 20.12 0.52 2.72
C LEU A 112 21.46 0.37 1.99
N CYS A 113 21.75 -0.80 1.43
CA CYS A 113 22.96 -1.05 0.65
C CYS A 113 22.76 -0.78 -0.85
N SER A 114 21.62 -0.21 -1.25
CA SER A 114 21.32 0.09 -2.66
C SER A 114 22.24 1.17 -3.21
N SER A 115 22.73 1.00 -4.43
CA SER A 115 23.46 2.02 -5.18
C SER A 115 22.57 3.22 -5.56
N ASP A 116 21.25 3.04 -5.63
CA ASP A 116 20.31 4.15 -5.82
C ASP A 116 20.15 4.93 -4.51
N LYS A 117 20.80 6.10 -4.44
CA LYS A 117 20.77 6.99 -3.27
C LYS A 117 19.36 7.37 -2.81
N ARG A 118 18.38 7.37 -3.71
CA ARG A 118 16.99 7.67 -3.35
C ARG A 118 16.35 6.49 -2.63
N VAL A 119 16.68 5.26 -3.03
CA VAL A 119 16.26 4.02 -2.36
C VAL A 119 16.94 3.92 -0.99
N GLU A 120 18.25 4.15 -0.92
CA GLU A 120 19.01 4.19 0.34
C GLU A 120 18.37 5.18 1.33
N LYS A 121 18.13 6.43 0.90
CA LYS A 121 17.51 7.46 1.76
C LYS A 121 16.13 7.03 2.25
N THR A 122 15.34 6.38 1.39
CA THR A 122 14.02 5.87 1.79
C THR A 122 14.15 4.73 2.79
N ALA A 123 15.09 3.82 2.58
CA ALA A 123 15.34 2.71 3.48
C ALA A 123 15.77 3.18 4.88
N ARG A 124 16.53 4.28 4.98
CA ARG A 124 16.85 4.93 6.27
C ARG A 124 15.59 5.38 7.01
N VAL A 125 14.66 6.02 6.29
CA VAL A 125 13.36 6.44 6.86
C VAL A 125 12.52 5.22 7.26
N ALA A 126 12.45 4.20 6.40
CA ALA A 126 11.71 2.97 6.69
C ALA A 126 12.29 2.24 7.92
N ARG A 127 13.61 2.20 8.07
CA ARG A 127 14.28 1.64 9.25
C ARG A 127 13.92 2.43 10.52
N TYR A 128 13.97 3.76 10.44
CA TYR A 128 13.55 4.61 11.54
C TYR A 128 12.10 4.33 11.97
N TYR A 129 11.18 4.11 11.01
CA TYR A 129 9.79 3.74 11.30
C TYR A 129 9.62 2.34 11.90
N LEU A 130 10.46 1.38 11.51
CA LEU A 130 10.49 0.05 12.15
C LEU A 130 10.91 0.12 13.62
N GLU A 131 11.86 1.00 13.92
CA GLU A 131 12.39 1.24 15.27
C GLU A 131 11.45 2.15 16.09
N ASN A 132 10.71 3.04 15.43
CA ASN A 132 9.83 4.04 16.04
C ASN A 132 8.41 4.00 15.43
N PRO A 133 7.58 3.00 15.78
CA PRO A 133 6.25 2.81 15.16
C PRO A 133 5.27 3.97 15.40
N SER A 134 5.46 4.72 16.48
CA SER A 134 4.67 5.93 16.80
C SER A 134 4.94 7.07 15.83
N ALA A 135 6.18 7.23 15.36
CA ALA A 135 6.57 8.24 14.38
C ALA A 135 6.04 7.89 12.97
N ALA A 136 6.02 6.61 12.62
CA ALA A 136 5.46 6.12 11.35
C ALA A 136 3.98 6.49 11.21
N ARG A 137 3.19 6.30 12.28
CA ARG A 137 1.76 6.66 12.29
C ARG A 137 1.54 8.16 12.09
N LYS A 138 2.33 9.02 12.72
CA LYS A 138 2.24 10.48 12.56
C LYS A 138 2.65 10.92 11.15
N ALA A 139 3.72 10.35 10.59
CA ALA A 139 4.18 10.69 9.25
C ALA A 139 3.26 10.17 8.15
N ALA A 140 2.58 9.03 8.34
CA ALA A 140 1.59 8.52 7.40
C ALA A 140 0.34 9.41 7.32
N VAL A 141 -0.10 9.97 8.45
CA VAL A 141 -1.18 10.97 8.50
C VAL A 141 -0.77 12.22 7.70
N LEU A 142 0.44 12.74 7.95
CA LEU A 142 0.96 13.91 7.23
C LEU A 142 1.21 13.64 5.73
N ALA A 143 1.61 12.43 5.34
CA ALA A 143 1.85 12.07 3.95
C ALA A 143 0.57 11.86 3.13
N GLN A 144 -0.59 11.69 3.78
CA GLN A 144 -1.90 11.68 3.12
C GLN A 144 -2.37 13.11 2.76
N GLU A 145 -1.75 14.16 3.32
CA GLU A 145 -2.15 15.55 3.13
C GLU A 145 -1.43 16.27 1.98
N PHE A 146 -0.42 15.66 1.33
CA PHE A 146 0.31 16.31 0.24
C PHE A 146 0.17 15.57 -1.11
N PRO A 147 -0.55 16.17 -2.09
CA PRO A 147 -0.73 15.62 -3.44
C PRO A 147 0.58 15.44 -4.21
#